data_AF-A0A645G668-F1
#
_entry.id   AF-A0A645G668-F1
#
_cell.length_a   1.000
_cell.length_b   1.000
_cell.length_c   1.000
_cell.angle_alpha   90.00
_cell.angle_beta   90.00
_cell.angle_gamma   90.00
#
_symmetry.space_group_name_H-M   'P 1'
#
loop_
_entity.id
_entity.type
_entity.pdbx_description
1 polymer ?
#
loop_
_entity_poly.entity_id
_entity_poly.type
_entity_poly.pdbx_seq_one_letter_code
_entity_poly.pdbx_strand_id
1 'polypeptide(L)'
;MSRIAAISRLGQQVWLDNLSRQLLESGELARWIADDAVAGVTSNPAIFYNAIRNDPAYQKAVAELQGSALDAEQRFETLALPDVQKACELFLPMHEQSGGRAGFVSFEVSPGLADDAVGTAAAARRLWAEIDRPNAMIKIPATPAGMVAIADSIAAGA
;
A
#
# COMPACT_ATOMS: atom_id res chain seq x y z
N MET A 1 -7.28 26.41 -3.27
CA MET A 1 -7.87 25.07 -3.29
C MET A 1 -7.89 24.59 -4.73
N SER A 2 -7.24 23.46 -5.02
CA SER A 2 -7.20 22.90 -6.36
C SER A 2 -8.55 22.28 -6.76
N ARG A 3 -8.69 21.93 -8.05
CA ARG A 3 -9.87 21.21 -8.55
C ARG A 3 -10.00 19.82 -7.91
N ILE A 4 -8.88 19.18 -7.58
CA ILE A 4 -8.85 17.88 -6.89
C ILE A 4 -9.41 18.06 -5.47
N ALA A 5 -8.89 19.05 -4.72
CA ALA A 5 -9.34 19.30 -3.37
C ALA A 5 -10.84 19.66 -3.28
N ALA A 6 -11.40 20.30 -4.32
CA ALA A 6 -12.82 20.63 -4.37
C ALA A 6 -13.75 19.40 -4.42
N ILE A 7 -13.29 18.24 -4.92
CA ILE A 7 -14.08 17.00 -5.03
C ILE A 7 -14.47 16.47 -3.64
N SER A 8 -13.61 16.64 -2.64
CA SER A 8 -13.88 16.21 -1.26
C SER A 8 -15.18 16.80 -0.68
N ARG A 9 -15.54 18.02 -1.11
CA ARG A 9 -16.78 18.70 -0.69
C ARG A 9 -18.04 18.09 -1.28
N LEU A 10 -17.90 17.28 -2.33
CA LEU A 10 -18.97 16.50 -2.94
C LEU A 10 -19.12 15.11 -2.30
N GLY A 11 -18.31 14.79 -1.29
CA GLY A 11 -18.34 13.51 -0.59
C GLY A 11 -17.50 12.39 -1.23
N GLN A 12 -16.66 12.70 -2.22
CA GLN A 12 -15.79 11.74 -2.88
C GLN A 12 -14.33 11.93 -2.47
N GLN A 13 -13.65 10.83 -2.15
CA GLN A 13 -12.21 10.80 -1.90
C GLN A 13 -11.44 10.53 -3.19
N VAL A 14 -10.34 11.26 -3.39
CA VAL A 14 -9.42 11.03 -4.50
C VAL A 14 -8.18 10.35 -3.96
N TRP A 15 -7.88 9.16 -4.48
CA TRP A 15 -6.69 8.40 -4.11
C TRP A 15 -5.71 8.38 -5.29
N LEU A 16 -4.43 8.34 -4.98
CA LEU A 16 -3.38 8.18 -5.99
C LEU A 16 -3.17 6.70 -6.29
N ASP A 17 -3.31 6.28 -7.55
CA ASP A 17 -3.02 4.91 -7.98
C ASP A 17 -1.56 4.75 -8.44
N ASN A 18 -0.64 5.08 -7.53
CA ASN A 18 0.80 4.96 -7.73
C ASN A 18 1.54 5.05 -6.40
N LEU A 19 2.65 4.34 -6.26
CA LEU A 19 3.57 4.47 -5.13
C LEU A 19 4.99 4.12 -5.58
N SER A 20 5.94 4.98 -5.26
CA SER A 20 7.37 4.74 -5.47
C SER A 20 8.19 5.42 -4.38
N ARG A 21 9.41 4.96 -4.19
CA ARG A 21 10.37 5.57 -3.26
C ARG A 21 10.67 7.02 -3.62
N GLN A 22 10.89 7.34 -4.89
CA GLN A 22 11.09 8.72 -5.35
C GLN A 22 9.90 9.63 -5.04
N LEU A 23 8.66 9.15 -5.20
CA LEU A 23 7.46 9.93 -4.88
C LEU A 23 7.41 10.32 -3.39
N LEU A 24 7.87 9.41 -2.51
CA LEU A 24 7.96 9.65 -1.07
C LEU A 24 9.13 10.58 -0.71
N GLU A 25 10.31 10.33 -1.27
CA GLU A 25 11.55 11.05 -0.92
C GLU A 25 11.61 12.47 -1.50
N SER A 26 10.98 12.70 -2.65
CA SER A 26 10.89 14.04 -3.24
C SER A 26 9.95 14.98 -2.48
N GLY A 27 9.13 14.45 -1.55
CA GLY A 27 8.10 15.21 -0.85
C GLY A 27 6.86 15.54 -1.68
N GLU A 28 6.77 15.02 -2.91
CA GLU A 28 5.63 15.27 -3.80
C GLU A 28 4.33 14.70 -3.24
N LEU A 29 4.34 13.49 -2.68
CA LEU A 29 3.15 12.93 -2.03
C LEU A 29 2.67 13.81 -0.87
N ALA A 30 3.59 14.26 -0.01
CA ALA A 30 3.25 15.12 1.13
C ALA A 30 2.61 16.44 0.67
N ARG A 31 3.11 17.02 -0.42
CA ARG A 31 2.53 18.21 -1.05
C ARG A 31 1.12 17.94 -1.59
N TRP A 32 0.89 16.82 -2.29
CA TRP A 32 -0.45 16.47 -2.80
C TRP A 32 -1.47 16.18 -1.69
N ILE A 33 -1.02 15.62 -0.56
CA ILE A 33 -1.86 15.47 0.63
C ILE A 33 -2.28 16.86 1.15
N ALA A 34 -1.33 17.77 1.30
CA ALA A 34 -1.55 19.09 1.89
C ALA A 34 -2.35 20.05 0.98
N ASP A 35 -1.98 20.13 -0.31
CA ASP A 35 -2.48 21.15 -1.23
C ASP A 35 -3.68 20.68 -2.05
N ASP A 36 -3.73 19.38 -2.37
CA ASP A 36 -4.71 18.76 -3.26
C ASP A 36 -5.71 17.86 -2.55
N ALA A 37 -5.55 17.63 -1.25
CA ALA A 37 -6.39 16.74 -0.44
C ALA A 37 -6.48 15.31 -1.02
N VAL A 38 -5.37 14.80 -1.58
CA VAL A 38 -5.23 13.37 -1.88
C VAL A 38 -5.43 12.61 -0.57
N ALA A 39 -6.37 11.66 -0.58
CA ALA A 39 -6.93 11.04 0.61
C ALA A 39 -6.49 9.60 0.85
N GLY A 40 -5.61 9.07 0.00
CA GLY A 40 -5.06 7.74 0.10
C GLY A 40 -4.23 7.39 -1.11
N VAL A 41 -3.65 6.20 -1.09
CA VAL A 41 -2.82 5.68 -2.16
C VAL A 41 -3.07 4.19 -2.33
N THR A 42 -3.12 3.75 -3.58
CA THR A 42 -3.12 2.33 -3.93
C THR A 42 -1.81 1.92 -4.58
N SER A 43 -1.36 0.71 -4.23
CA SER A 43 -0.29 0.00 -4.91
C SER A 43 -0.81 -1.33 -5.45
N ASN A 44 -0.06 -1.91 -6.39
CA ASN A 44 -0.27 -3.24 -6.93
C ASN A 44 1.07 -3.78 -7.47
N PRO A 45 1.17 -5.07 -7.81
CA PRO A 45 2.43 -5.65 -8.27
C PRO A 45 3.03 -4.95 -9.51
N ALA A 46 2.21 -4.45 -10.44
CA ALA A 46 2.68 -3.75 -11.62
C ALA A 46 3.25 -2.36 -11.31
N ILE A 47 2.65 -1.64 -10.34
CA ILE A 47 3.15 -0.36 -9.82
C ILE A 47 4.56 -0.56 -9.24
N PHE A 48 4.75 -1.55 -8.35
CA PHE A 48 6.06 -1.80 -7.76
C PHE A 48 7.07 -2.36 -8.76
N TYR A 49 6.66 -3.20 -9.69
CA TYR A 49 7.53 -3.66 -10.77
C TYR A 49 8.12 -2.46 -11.53
N ASN A 50 7.28 -1.51 -11.92
CA ASN A 50 7.72 -0.30 -12.62
C ASN A 50 8.58 0.61 -11.74
N ALA A 51 8.24 0.76 -10.46
CA ALA A 51 9.03 1.55 -9.52
C ALA A 51 10.43 0.94 -9.33
N ILE A 52 10.53 -0.32 -8.92
CA ILE A 52 11.80 -1.01 -8.66
C ILE A 52 12.70 -1.02 -9.92
N ARG A 53 12.10 -1.19 -11.11
CA ARG A 53 12.86 -1.22 -12.36
C ARG A 53 13.42 0.13 -12.79
N ASN A 54 12.67 1.21 -12.59
CA ASN A 54 12.97 2.50 -13.23
C ASN A 54 13.43 3.59 -12.24
N ASP A 55 13.12 3.46 -10.96
CA ASP A 55 13.50 4.45 -9.94
C ASP A 55 14.92 4.15 -9.39
N PRO A 56 15.89 5.06 -9.60
CA PRO A 56 17.26 4.89 -9.11
C PRO A 56 17.35 4.70 -7.59
N ALA A 57 16.35 5.16 -6.82
CA ALA A 57 16.32 5.04 -5.37
C ALA A 57 16.22 3.58 -4.88
N TYR A 58 15.82 2.63 -5.75
CA TYR A 58 15.83 1.19 -5.42
C TYR A 58 17.19 0.52 -5.65
N GLN A 59 18.08 1.08 -6.47
CA GLN A 59 19.28 0.37 -6.95
C GLN A 59 20.19 -0.07 -5.80
N LYS A 60 20.36 0.79 -4.80
CA LYS A 60 21.15 0.46 -3.60
C LYS A 60 20.54 -0.73 -2.83
N ALA A 61 19.24 -0.66 -2.52
CA ALA A 61 18.54 -1.70 -1.77
C ALA A 61 18.48 -3.02 -2.55
N VAL A 62 18.31 -2.97 -3.87
CA VAL A 62 18.36 -4.16 -4.75
C VAL A 62 19.73 -4.81 -4.69
N ALA A 63 20.81 -4.04 -4.77
CA ALA A 63 22.17 -4.57 -4.69
C ALA A 63 22.46 -5.24 -3.33
N GLU A 64 21.98 -4.65 -2.23
CA GLU A 64 22.10 -5.23 -0.88
C GLU A 64 21.39 -6.59 -0.75
N LEU A 65 20.30 -6.80 -1.48
CA LEU A 65 19.53 -8.04 -1.44
C LEU A 65 20.06 -9.16 -2.33
N GLN A 66 20.97 -8.87 -3.29
CA GLN A 66 21.50 -9.89 -4.21
C GLN A 66 22.26 -11.02 -3.50
N GLY A 67 22.87 -10.74 -2.35
CA GLY A 67 23.59 -11.73 -1.54
C GLY A 67 22.74 -12.44 -0.47
N SER A 68 21.45 -12.11 -0.36
CA SER A 68 20.57 -12.66 0.67
C SER A 68 20.06 -14.06 0.31
N ALA A 69 19.80 -14.88 1.33
CA ALA A 69 19.16 -16.20 1.18
C ALA A 69 17.62 -16.12 0.99
N LEU A 70 17.07 -14.90 0.90
CA LEU A 70 15.65 -14.64 0.72
C LEU A 70 15.18 -15.10 -0.66
N ASP A 71 13.94 -15.57 -0.76
CA ASP A 71 13.30 -15.83 -2.04
C ASP A 71 12.87 -14.53 -2.75
N ALA A 72 12.28 -14.66 -3.94
CA ALA A 72 11.89 -13.51 -4.75
C ALA A 72 10.77 -12.67 -4.10
N GLU A 73 9.82 -13.32 -3.42
CA GLU A 73 8.69 -12.65 -2.78
C GLU A 73 9.15 -11.89 -1.54
N GLN A 74 9.97 -12.53 -0.70
CA GLN A 74 10.60 -11.91 0.46
C GLN A 74 11.48 -10.73 0.08
N ARG A 75 12.27 -10.83 -1.00
CA ARG A 75 13.06 -9.68 -1.50
C ARG A 75 12.16 -8.55 -1.99
N PHE A 76 11.07 -8.86 -2.67
CA PHE A 76 10.10 -7.86 -3.11
C PHE A 76 9.48 -7.12 -1.92
N GLU A 77 8.99 -7.86 -0.91
CA GLU A 77 8.40 -7.28 0.29
C GLU A 77 9.42 -6.45 1.08
N THR A 78 10.67 -6.92 1.17
CA THR A 78 11.78 -6.17 1.79
C THR A 78 12.01 -4.82 1.10
N LEU A 79 11.77 -4.73 -0.22
CA LEU A 79 11.90 -3.49 -0.97
C LEU A 79 10.66 -2.58 -0.83
N ALA A 80 9.47 -3.18 -0.79
CA ALA A 80 8.20 -2.46 -0.94
C ALA A 80 7.55 -2.05 0.39
N LEU A 81 7.60 -2.90 1.41
CA LEU A 81 6.95 -2.62 2.70
C LEU A 81 7.46 -1.35 3.40
N PRO A 82 8.77 -1.01 3.36
CA PRO A 82 9.23 0.27 3.91
C PRO A 82 8.58 1.49 3.25
N ASP A 83 8.31 1.42 1.93
CA ASP A 83 7.66 2.51 1.20
C ASP A 83 6.18 2.61 1.59
N VAL A 84 5.50 1.48 1.80
CA VAL A 84 4.12 1.41 2.31
C VAL A 84 4.05 1.99 3.73
N GLN A 85 4.95 1.61 4.62
CA GLN A 85 5.01 2.13 6.00
C GLN A 85 5.21 3.65 6.02
N LYS A 86 6.14 4.17 5.20
CA LYS A 86 6.39 5.61 5.08
C LYS A 86 5.19 6.35 4.50
N ALA A 87 4.50 5.76 3.51
CA ALA A 87 3.24 6.33 3.02
C ALA A 87 2.18 6.36 4.12
N CYS A 88 2.01 5.28 4.89
CA CYS A 88 1.07 5.22 6.02
C CYS A 88 1.36 6.35 7.02
N GLU A 89 2.62 6.57 7.37
CA GLU A 89 3.04 7.65 8.28
C GLU A 89 2.68 9.04 7.75
N LEU A 90 2.85 9.30 6.45
CA LEU A 90 2.46 10.56 5.82
C LEU A 90 0.94 10.80 5.86
N PHE A 91 0.15 9.72 5.72
CA PHE A 91 -1.31 9.80 5.76
C PHE A 91 -1.92 9.72 7.17
N LEU A 92 -1.14 9.32 8.19
CA LEU A 92 -1.64 9.07 9.54
C LEU A 92 -2.39 10.28 10.14
N PRO A 93 -1.91 11.55 10.02
CA PRO A 93 -2.65 12.69 10.54
C PRO A 93 -4.04 12.84 9.93
N MET A 94 -4.19 12.55 8.63
CA MET A 94 -5.49 12.59 7.95
C MET A 94 -6.38 11.43 8.41
N HIS A 95 -5.81 10.25 8.59
CA HIS A 95 -6.54 9.09 9.11
C HIS A 95 -7.13 9.36 10.50
N GLU A 96 -6.33 9.92 11.41
CA GLU A 96 -6.77 10.30 12.75
C GLU A 96 -7.83 11.41 12.73
N GLN A 97 -7.60 12.50 11.99
CA GLN A 97 -8.54 13.62 11.89
C GLN A 97 -9.89 13.21 11.26
N SER A 98 -9.85 12.26 10.32
CA SER A 98 -11.05 11.72 9.69
C SER A 98 -11.76 10.67 10.54
N GLY A 99 -11.22 10.29 11.70
CA GLY A 99 -11.76 9.20 12.51
C GLY A 99 -11.77 7.86 11.77
N GLY A 100 -10.68 7.56 11.05
CA GLY A 100 -10.50 6.31 10.33
C GLY A 100 -11.27 6.19 9.00
N ARG A 101 -11.68 7.31 8.41
CA ARG A 101 -12.46 7.32 7.15
C ARG A 101 -11.65 7.62 5.89
N ALA A 102 -10.44 8.15 6.04
CA ALA A 102 -9.53 8.52 4.96
C ALA A 102 -8.08 8.22 5.38
N GLY A 103 -7.12 8.55 4.51
CA GLY A 103 -5.69 8.41 4.78
C GLY A 103 -5.20 6.96 4.70
N PHE A 104 -5.79 6.15 3.83
CA PHE A 104 -5.41 4.74 3.69
C PHE A 104 -4.32 4.51 2.65
N VAL A 105 -3.51 3.47 2.88
CA VAL A 105 -2.47 3.00 1.95
C VAL A 105 -2.68 1.52 1.69
N SER A 106 -2.94 1.15 0.43
CA SER A 106 -3.19 -0.26 0.10
C SER A 106 -1.92 -1.00 -0.34
N PHE A 107 -1.79 -2.25 0.10
CA PHE A 107 -0.78 -3.21 -0.38
C PHE A 107 -1.45 -4.54 -0.75
N GLU A 108 -1.12 -5.11 -1.91
CA GLU A 108 -1.80 -6.29 -2.45
C GLU A 108 -1.08 -7.59 -2.05
N VAL A 109 -1.86 -8.61 -1.69
CA VAL A 109 -1.32 -9.98 -1.53
C VAL A 109 -0.75 -10.50 -2.85
N SER A 110 0.07 -11.54 -2.79
CA SER A 110 0.61 -12.18 -3.99
C SER A 110 -0.50 -12.69 -4.91
N PRO A 111 -0.47 -12.35 -6.22
CA PRO A 111 -1.43 -12.88 -7.19
C PRO A 111 -1.41 -14.41 -7.30
N GLY A 112 -0.31 -15.06 -6.88
CA GLY A 112 -0.22 -16.53 -6.84
C GLY A 112 -1.16 -17.18 -5.83
N LEU A 113 -1.73 -16.41 -4.89
CA LEU A 113 -2.69 -16.88 -3.89
C LEU A 113 -4.15 -16.66 -4.31
N ALA A 114 -4.42 -16.13 -5.51
CA ALA A 114 -5.76 -15.69 -5.91
C ALA A 114 -6.84 -16.79 -5.85
N ASP A 115 -6.46 -18.06 -5.98
CA ASP A 115 -7.38 -19.21 -5.90
C ASP A 115 -7.23 -20.02 -4.58
N ASP A 116 -6.46 -19.50 -3.61
CA ASP A 116 -6.25 -20.09 -2.28
C ASP A 116 -6.76 -19.15 -1.17
N ALA A 117 -7.96 -19.46 -0.64
CA ALA A 117 -8.59 -18.66 0.40
C ALA A 117 -7.79 -18.66 1.71
N VAL A 118 -7.28 -19.83 2.12
CA VAL A 118 -6.55 -20.00 3.39
C VAL A 118 -5.20 -19.30 3.31
N GLY A 119 -4.47 -19.50 2.21
CA GLY A 119 -3.20 -18.83 1.94
C GLY A 119 -3.36 -17.32 1.85
N THR A 120 -4.40 -16.83 1.16
CA THR A 120 -4.71 -15.40 1.05
C THR A 120 -4.98 -14.76 2.42
N ALA A 121 -5.85 -15.38 3.25
CA ALA A 121 -6.16 -14.85 4.57
C ALA A 121 -4.94 -14.88 5.50
N ALA A 122 -4.10 -15.91 5.41
CA ALA A 122 -2.85 -15.99 6.16
C ALA A 122 -1.85 -14.92 5.73
N ALA A 123 -1.67 -14.71 4.43
CA ALA A 123 -0.82 -13.67 3.88
C ALA A 123 -1.31 -12.27 4.28
N ALA A 124 -2.62 -12.02 4.22
CA ALA A 124 -3.20 -10.75 4.61
C ALA A 124 -2.92 -10.42 6.09
N ARG A 125 -3.16 -11.37 7.00
CA ARG A 125 -2.84 -11.18 8.42
C ARG A 125 -1.35 -10.92 8.66
N ARG A 126 -0.47 -11.67 7.97
CA ARG A 126 0.98 -11.47 8.09
C ARG A 126 1.38 -10.07 7.62
N LEU A 127 0.94 -9.66 6.42
CA LEU A 127 1.27 -8.36 5.85
C LEU A 127 0.72 -7.21 6.69
N TRP A 128 -0.50 -7.35 7.21
CA TRP A 128 -1.08 -6.38 8.14
C TRP A 128 -0.19 -6.19 9.38
N ALA A 129 0.20 -7.30 10.02
CA ALA A 129 1.06 -7.30 11.20
C ALA A 129 2.47 -6.79 10.90
N GLU A 130 3.00 -7.04 9.70
CA GLU A 130 4.34 -6.61 9.30
C GLU A 130 4.39 -5.12 8.93
N ILE A 131 3.34 -4.60 8.28
CA ILE A 131 3.21 -3.16 8.02
C ILE A 131 3.03 -2.41 9.34
N ASP A 132 2.25 -2.94 10.28
CA ASP A 132 2.05 -2.39 11.63
C ASP A 132 1.63 -0.91 11.63
N ARG A 133 0.68 -0.55 10.77
CA ARG A 133 0.10 0.80 10.70
C ARG A 133 -1.42 0.70 10.61
N PRO A 134 -2.17 1.47 11.44
CA PRO A 134 -3.63 1.34 11.52
C PRO A 134 -4.37 1.76 10.23
N ASN A 135 -3.69 2.51 9.36
CA ASN A 135 -4.21 3.01 8.10
C ASN A 135 -3.64 2.30 6.86
N ALA A 136 -3.00 1.14 7.04
CA ALA A 136 -2.79 0.24 5.92
C ALA A 136 -4.15 -0.33 5.44
N MET A 137 -4.17 -0.95 4.27
CA MET A 137 -5.25 -1.82 3.81
C MET A 137 -4.65 -2.96 3.01
N ILE A 138 -4.97 -4.21 3.35
CA ILE A 138 -4.55 -5.34 2.52
C ILE A 138 -5.56 -5.53 1.40
N LYS A 139 -5.08 -5.38 0.16
CA LYS A 139 -5.87 -5.60 -1.05
C LYS A 139 -5.88 -7.10 -1.37
N ILE A 140 -7.09 -7.65 -1.40
CA ILE A 140 -7.37 -9.05 -1.75
C ILE A 140 -8.18 -9.06 -3.05
N PRO A 141 -7.79 -9.83 -4.09
CA PRO A 141 -8.57 -9.98 -5.30
C PRO A 141 -9.96 -10.57 -5.04
N ALA A 142 -11.00 -10.05 -5.70
CA ALA A 142 -12.38 -10.52 -5.54
C ALA A 142 -12.71 -11.78 -6.37
N THR A 143 -11.85 -12.80 -6.29
CA THR A 143 -12.12 -14.16 -6.82
C THR A 143 -13.04 -14.93 -5.86
N PRO A 144 -13.60 -16.10 -6.25
CA PRO A 144 -14.37 -16.91 -5.31
C PRO A 144 -13.61 -17.26 -4.02
N ALA A 145 -12.33 -17.61 -4.13
CA ALA A 145 -11.46 -17.86 -2.97
C ALA A 145 -11.14 -16.57 -2.19
N GLY A 146 -10.86 -15.48 -2.90
CA GLY A 146 -10.57 -14.19 -2.28
C GLY A 146 -11.76 -13.61 -1.52
N MET A 147 -13.00 -13.84 -1.96
CA MET A 147 -14.19 -13.43 -1.21
C MET A 147 -14.32 -14.15 0.14
N VAL A 148 -13.91 -15.42 0.23
CA VAL A 148 -13.82 -16.14 1.51
C VAL A 148 -12.73 -15.51 2.38
N ALA A 149 -11.55 -15.26 1.81
CA ALA A 149 -10.44 -14.65 2.53
C ALA A 149 -10.77 -13.23 3.04
N ILE A 150 -11.50 -12.41 2.26
CA ILE A 150 -11.97 -11.08 2.67
C ILE A 150 -12.85 -11.19 3.93
N ALA A 151 -13.81 -12.12 3.94
CA ALA A 151 -14.68 -12.32 5.09
C ALA A 151 -13.88 -12.74 6.34
N ASP A 152 -12.93 -13.66 6.18
CA ASP A 152 -12.07 -14.13 7.27
C ASP A 152 -11.15 -13.02 7.81
N SER A 153 -10.56 -12.20 6.94
CA SER A 153 -9.70 -11.07 7.35
C SER A 153 -10.48 -10.01 8.13
N ILE A 154 -11.67 -9.62 7.63
CA ILE A 154 -12.55 -8.67 8.34
C ILE A 154 -12.94 -9.22 9.71
N ALA A 155 -13.29 -10.50 9.81
CA ALA A 155 -13.64 -11.14 11.08
C ALA A 155 -12.47 -11.16 12.08
N ALA A 156 -11.23 -11.21 11.59
CA ALA A 156 -10.01 -11.16 12.39
C ALA A 156 -9.56 -9.73 12.75
N GLY A 157 -10.17 -8.69 12.18
CA GLY A 157 -9.73 -7.30 12.33
C GLY A 157 -8.41 -7.00 11.63
N ALA A 158 -8.13 -7.70 10.52
CA ALA A 158 -6.93 -7.59 9.69
C ALA A 158 -7.27 -7.20 8.25
#